data_AF-A0A3P7JIP2-F1
#
_entry.id   AF-A0A3P7JIP2-F1
#
_cell.length_a   1.000
_cell.length_b   1.000
_cell.length_c   1.000
_cell.angle_alpha   90.00
_cell.angle_beta   90.00
_cell.angle_gamma   90.00
#
_symmetry.space_group_name_H-M   'P 1'
#
loop_
_entity.id
_entity.type
_entity.pdbx_description
1 polymer ?
#
loop_
_entity_poly.entity_id
_entity_poly.type
_entity_poly.pdbx_seq_one_letter_code
_entity_poly.pdbx_strand_id
1 'polypeptide(L)'
;MGCDGPKSFIKVKENLSFLDIARQQHEVFNTTHSSTVPLLLMNSFYTEEQTQKALGPDSGVQTFCQSKCPRIWADTLLPVEGTETNQEWYPPGHGNIFHALSASGVLDELLGQGKVNVCQYLEVL
;
A
#
# COMPACT_ATOMS: atom_id res chain seq x y z
N MET A 1 11.61 13.43 3.77
CA MET A 1 12.72 12.67 3.16
C MET A 1 12.92 12.96 1.67
N GLY A 2 12.11 13.81 1.01
CA GLY A 2 12.37 14.22 -0.39
C GLY A 2 12.47 13.05 -1.37
N CYS A 3 11.68 11.99 -1.14
CA CYS A 3 11.72 10.80 -1.99
C CYS A 3 10.75 10.97 -3.15
N ASP A 4 11.23 10.82 -4.38
CA ASP A 4 10.44 10.94 -5.62
C ASP A 4 9.62 9.67 -5.96
N GLY A 5 9.64 8.68 -5.07
CA GLY A 5 8.96 7.41 -5.25
C GLY A 5 8.67 6.69 -3.94
N PRO A 6 8.14 5.46 -4.00
CA PRO A 6 7.62 4.77 -2.83
C PRO A 6 8.78 4.37 -1.92
N LYS A 7 8.69 4.75 -0.64
CA LYS A 7 9.77 4.55 0.35
C LYS A 7 10.14 3.09 0.52
N SER A 8 9.19 2.19 0.26
CA SER A 8 9.41 0.74 0.31
C SER A 8 10.58 0.27 -0.58
N PHE A 9 10.89 1.01 -1.66
CA PHE A 9 11.98 0.68 -2.59
C PHE A 9 13.33 1.34 -2.23
N ILE A 10 13.38 2.19 -1.21
CA ILE A 10 14.62 2.83 -0.75
C ILE A 10 15.56 1.75 -0.20
N LYS A 11 16.81 1.76 -0.65
CA LYS A 11 17.86 0.86 -0.17
C LYS A 11 18.33 1.28 1.23
N VAL A 12 18.29 0.35 2.17
CA VAL A 12 18.51 0.62 3.61
C VAL A 12 19.63 -0.20 4.23
N LYS A 13 19.89 -1.41 3.74
CA LYS A 13 20.95 -2.28 4.25
C LYS A 13 21.45 -3.18 3.13
N GLU A 14 22.76 -3.21 2.89
CA GLU A 14 23.39 -4.19 1.98
C GLU A 14 22.69 -4.28 0.61
N ASN A 15 22.29 -3.13 0.04
CA ASN A 15 21.51 -3.01 -1.21
C ASN A 15 20.10 -3.64 -1.18
N LEU A 16 19.58 -4.02 -0.02
CA LEU A 16 18.19 -4.40 0.19
C LEU A 16 17.34 -3.17 0.47
N SER A 17 16.17 -3.13 -0.16
CA SER A 17 15.11 -2.18 0.14
C SER A 17 14.28 -2.63 1.35
N PHE A 18 13.44 -1.73 1.89
CA PHE A 18 12.47 -2.12 2.92
C PHE A 18 11.57 -3.27 2.44
N LEU A 19 11.13 -3.24 1.19
CA LEU A 19 10.32 -4.29 0.61
C LEU A 19 11.10 -5.61 0.48
N ASP A 20 12.37 -5.56 0.07
CA ASP A 20 13.21 -6.76 -0.03
C ASP A 20 13.34 -7.44 1.34
N ILE A 21 13.57 -6.66 2.40
CA ILE A 21 13.66 -7.15 3.78
C ILE A 21 12.31 -7.74 4.23
N ALA A 22 11.20 -7.05 3.95
CA ALA A 22 9.87 -7.54 4.30
C ALA A 22 9.51 -8.86 3.60
N ARG A 23 9.86 -9.00 2.31
CA ARG A 23 9.66 -10.25 1.56
C ARG A 23 10.47 -11.41 2.16
N GLN A 24 11.73 -11.18 2.51
CA GLN A 24 12.56 -12.19 3.16
C GLN A 24 11.99 -12.61 4.52
N GLN A 25 11.56 -11.64 5.34
CA GLN A 25 10.93 -11.93 6.63
C GLN A 25 9.62 -12.70 6.48
N HIS A 26 8.80 -12.35 5.49
CA HIS A 26 7.55 -13.02 5.16
C HIS A 26 7.76 -14.47 4.68
N GLU A 27 8.76 -14.71 3.84
CA GLU A 27 9.13 -16.05 3.37
C GLU A 27 9.59 -16.94 4.53
N VAL A 28 10.45 -16.40 5.41
CA VAL A 28 10.88 -17.10 6.63
C VAL A 28 9.69 -17.40 7.54
N PHE A 29 8.78 -16.44 7.71
CA PHE A 29 7.58 -16.62 8.53
C PHE A 29 6.72 -17.78 8.01
N ASN A 30 6.40 -17.78 6.71
CA ASN A 30 5.58 -18.82 6.10
C ASN A 30 6.25 -20.20 6.13
N THR A 31 7.56 -20.26 5.88
CA THR A 31 8.32 -21.52 5.95
C THR A 31 8.37 -22.06 7.38
N THR A 32 8.67 -21.21 8.36
CA THR A 32 8.80 -21.61 9.77
C THR A 32 7.50 -22.15 10.34
N HIS A 33 6.37 -21.56 9.95
CA HIS A 33 5.05 -21.94 10.47
C HIS A 33 4.25 -22.84 9.53
N SER A 34 4.85 -23.28 8.41
CA SER A 34 4.16 -24.03 7.35
C SER A 34 2.83 -23.37 6.94
N SER A 35 2.84 -22.04 6.82
CA SER A 35 1.66 -21.22 6.57
C SER A 35 1.65 -20.60 5.17
N THR A 36 0.48 -20.15 4.74
CA THR A 36 0.26 -19.45 3.47
C THR A 36 -0.39 -18.09 3.72
N VAL A 37 0.27 -17.25 4.54
CA VAL A 37 -0.20 -15.89 4.79
C VAL A 37 0.20 -15.03 3.58
N PRO A 38 -0.73 -14.30 2.94
CA PRO A 38 -0.39 -13.40 1.84
C PRO A 38 0.33 -12.14 2.35
N LEU A 39 1.22 -11.58 1.53
CA LEU A 39 1.81 -10.27 1.76
C LEU A 39 1.06 -9.23 0.94
N LEU A 40 0.49 -8.23 1.61
CA LEU A 40 -0.25 -7.14 0.97
C LEU A 40 0.48 -5.80 1.15
N LEU A 41 0.47 -4.99 0.09
CA LEU A 41 0.93 -3.61 0.09
C LEU A 41 -0.23 -2.67 -0.23
N MET A 42 -0.43 -1.68 0.63
CA MET A 42 -1.35 -0.59 0.34
C MET A 42 -0.57 0.59 -0.22
N ASN A 43 -0.93 0.94 -1.45
CA ASN A 43 -0.34 2.06 -2.17
C ASN A 43 -1.24 3.30 -2.07
N SER A 44 -0.68 4.44 -2.45
CA SER A 44 -1.45 5.64 -2.77
C SER A 44 -1.56 5.80 -4.27
N PHE A 45 -2.46 6.67 -4.73
CA PHE A 45 -2.52 7.04 -6.14
C PHE A 45 -1.22 7.69 -6.66
N TYR A 46 -0.34 8.20 -5.78
CA TYR A 46 0.99 8.68 -6.16
C TYR A 46 2.00 7.55 -6.36
N THR A 47 1.82 6.41 -5.68
CA THR A 47 2.82 5.33 -5.61
C THR A 47 2.40 4.06 -6.36
N GLU A 48 1.13 3.95 -6.76
CA GLU A 48 0.55 2.77 -7.40
C GLU A 48 1.30 2.36 -8.67
N GLU A 49 1.40 3.24 -9.66
CA GLU A 49 2.01 2.91 -10.95
C GLU A 49 3.48 2.50 -10.80
N GLN A 50 4.24 3.26 -10.00
CA GLN A 50 5.65 2.99 -9.74
C GLN A 50 5.83 1.64 -9.01
N THR A 51 4.95 1.33 -8.06
CA THR A 51 4.98 0.06 -7.31
C THR A 51 4.65 -1.13 -8.20
N GLN A 52 3.59 -1.03 -9.02
CA GLN A 52 3.22 -2.09 -9.97
C GLN A 52 4.36 -2.39 -10.96
N LYS A 53 4.97 -1.33 -11.51
CA LYS A 53 6.09 -1.46 -12.44
C LYS A 53 7.31 -2.10 -11.80
N ALA A 54 7.60 -1.81 -10.53
CA ALA A 54 8.74 -2.33 -9.82
C ALA A 54 8.55 -3.76 -9.31
N LEU A 55 7.33 -4.15 -8.91
CA LEU A 55 7.01 -5.50 -8.47
C LEU A 55 7.02 -6.50 -9.62
N GLY A 56 6.40 -6.13 -10.75
CA GLY A 56 6.15 -7.05 -11.86
C GLY A 56 5.03 -8.07 -11.56
N PRO A 57 4.58 -8.82 -12.58
CA PRO A 57 3.40 -9.69 -12.50
C PRO A 57 3.57 -10.88 -11.54
N ASP A 58 4.78 -11.40 -11.37
CA ASP A 58 5.07 -12.62 -10.60
C ASP A 58 5.67 -12.31 -9.23
N SER A 59 5.40 -11.13 -8.67
CA SER A 59 6.02 -10.69 -7.42
C SER A 59 5.60 -11.50 -6.20
N GLY A 60 4.46 -12.20 -6.26
CA GLY A 60 3.85 -12.87 -5.10
C GLY A 60 3.34 -11.90 -4.03
N VAL A 61 3.35 -10.59 -4.31
CA VAL A 61 2.86 -9.53 -3.43
C VAL A 61 1.56 -8.98 -3.99
N GLN A 62 0.49 -9.02 -3.20
CA GLN A 62 -0.77 -8.40 -3.58
C GLN A 62 -0.73 -6.90 -3.24
N THR A 63 -1.39 -6.10 -4.05
CA THR A 63 -1.41 -4.64 -3.92
C THR A 63 -2.85 -4.15 -3.98
N PHE A 64 -3.14 -3.09 -3.24
CA PHE A 64 -4.39 -2.36 -3.36
C PHE A 64 -4.16 -0.88 -3.12
N CYS A 65 -4.95 -0.03 -3.78
CA CYS A 65 -4.80 1.42 -3.68
C CYS A 65 -5.76 1.98 -2.63
N GLN A 66 -5.25 2.84 -1.75
CA GLN A 66 -6.09 3.57 -0.80
C GLN A 66 -6.90 4.67 -1.50
N SER A 67 -7.92 5.16 -0.80
CA SER A 67 -8.76 6.25 -1.28
C SER A 67 -7.96 7.55 -1.48
N LYS A 68 -8.54 8.48 -2.24
CA LYS A 68 -8.09 9.88 -2.29
C LYS A 68 -9.19 10.79 -1.77
N CYS A 69 -8.81 11.78 -0.97
CA CYS A 69 -9.74 12.77 -0.42
C CYS A 69 -9.41 14.17 -0.96
N PRO A 70 -10.43 14.99 -1.24
CA PRO A 70 -10.18 16.36 -1.67
C PRO A 70 -9.70 17.17 -0.46
N ARG A 71 -8.68 17.99 -0.67
CA ARG A 71 -8.32 19.05 0.28
C ARG A 71 -9.45 20.06 0.30
N ILE A 72 -9.65 20.65 1.47
CA ILE A 72 -10.65 21.69 1.68
C ILE A 72 -9.98 22.98 2.14
N TRP A 73 -10.54 24.11 1.75
CA TRP A 73 -10.14 25.40 2.30
C TRP A 73 -10.60 25.52 3.76
N ALA A 74 -9.73 26.02 4.63
CA ALA A 74 -10.01 26.07 6.07
C ALA A 74 -11.13 27.06 6.44
N ASP A 75 -11.33 28.09 5.62
CA ASP A 75 -12.32 29.15 5.82
C ASP A 75 -13.70 28.79 5.27
N THR A 76 -13.76 28.20 4.07
CA THR A 76 -15.03 27.88 3.38
C THR A 76 -15.48 26.44 3.56
N LEU A 77 -14.57 25.53 3.95
CA LEU A 77 -14.78 24.07 3.96
C LEU A 77 -15.15 23.48 2.60
N LEU A 78 -14.97 24.24 1.52
CA LEU A 78 -15.21 23.78 0.16
C LEU A 78 -13.96 23.08 -0.40
N PRO A 79 -14.13 22.11 -1.31
CA PRO A 79 -13.00 21.49 -2.02
C PRO A 79 -12.12 22.54 -2.70
N VAL A 80 -10.82 22.33 -2.62
CA VAL A 80 -9.86 23.10 -3.42
C VAL A 80 -10.12 22.81 -4.90
N GLU A 81 -10.18 23.86 -5.73
CA GLU A 81 -10.37 23.71 -7.16
C GLU A 81 -9.19 22.94 -7.78
N GLY A 82 -9.50 22.09 -8.76
CA GLY A 82 -8.51 21.21 -9.37
C GLY A 82 -7.40 21.96 -10.09
N THR A 83 -6.16 21.51 -9.91
CA THR A 83 -5.00 21.91 -10.71
C THR A 83 -4.61 20.78 -11.65
N GLU A 84 -3.68 21.02 -12.58
CA GLU A 84 -3.11 19.92 -13.39
C GLU A 84 -2.20 18.97 -12.59
N THR A 85 -1.95 19.27 -11.30
CA THR A 85 -0.87 18.64 -10.50
C THR A 85 -1.37 17.69 -9.40
N ASN A 86 -2.67 17.33 -9.37
CA ASN A 86 -3.28 16.47 -8.35
C ASN A 86 -3.04 16.94 -6.90
N GLN A 87 -2.69 18.20 -6.68
CA GLN A 87 -2.38 18.73 -5.35
C GLN A 87 -3.63 18.97 -4.51
N GLU A 88 -4.78 19.10 -5.16
CA GLU A 88 -6.10 19.17 -4.55
C GLU A 88 -6.52 17.85 -3.88
N TRP A 89 -5.80 16.75 -4.13
CA TRP A 89 -6.03 15.45 -3.50
C TRP A 89 -4.96 15.12 -2.47
N TYR A 90 -5.34 14.29 -1.49
CA TYR A 90 -4.40 13.67 -0.57
C TYR A 90 -4.86 12.27 -0.17
N PRO A 91 -3.93 11.36 0.16
CA PRO A 91 -4.28 10.09 0.79
C PRO A 91 -4.78 10.35 2.22
N PRO A 92 -5.93 9.81 2.65
CA PRO A 92 -6.51 10.05 3.97
C PRO A 92 -5.80 9.32 5.13
N GLY A 93 -4.52 8.98 4.97
CA GLY A 93 -3.68 8.30 5.95
C GLY A 93 -3.95 6.79 6.09
N HIS A 94 -3.08 6.11 6.82
CA HIS A 94 -3.10 4.65 6.99
C HIS A 94 -4.41 4.09 7.57
N GLY A 95 -5.19 4.89 8.30
CA GLY A 95 -6.50 4.48 8.83
C GLY A 95 -7.51 4.12 7.73
N ASN A 96 -7.27 4.54 6.49
CA ASN A 96 -8.10 4.18 5.34
C ASN A 96 -8.00 2.70 4.95
N ILE A 97 -7.05 1.94 5.51
CA ILE A 97 -6.83 0.52 5.19
C ILE A 97 -8.12 -0.31 5.18
N PHE A 98 -8.99 -0.17 6.17
CA PHE A 98 -10.22 -0.98 6.26
C PHE A 98 -11.19 -0.65 5.12
N HIS A 99 -11.34 0.65 4.82
CA HIS A 99 -12.17 1.10 3.71
C HIS A 99 -11.56 0.71 2.36
N ALA A 100 -10.24 0.83 2.20
CA ALA A 100 -9.55 0.47 0.98
C ALA A 100 -9.62 -1.05 0.71
N LEU A 101 -9.45 -1.89 1.74
CA LEU A 101 -9.61 -3.35 1.62
C LEU A 101 -11.03 -3.73 1.21
N SER A 102 -12.04 -3.11 1.80
CA SER A 102 -13.44 -3.36 1.46
C SER A 102 -13.77 -2.85 0.04
N ALA A 103 -13.39 -1.62 -0.30
CA ALA A 103 -13.72 -1.01 -1.59
C ALA A 103 -12.97 -1.63 -2.78
N SER A 104 -11.78 -2.21 -2.54
CA SER A 104 -11.01 -2.89 -3.59
C SER A 104 -11.48 -4.32 -3.88
N GLY A 105 -12.35 -4.90 -3.04
CA GLY A 105 -12.76 -6.31 -3.15
C GLY A 105 -11.74 -7.30 -2.56
N VAL A 106 -10.53 -6.85 -2.21
CA VAL A 106 -9.49 -7.71 -1.60
C VAL A 106 -9.96 -8.32 -0.28
N LEU A 107 -10.76 -7.59 0.51
CA LEU A 107 -11.36 -8.15 1.72
C LEU A 107 -12.25 -9.37 1.42
N ASP A 108 -13.11 -9.26 0.41
CA ASP A 108 -14.02 -10.34 0.02
C ASP A 108 -13.24 -11.55 -0.52
N GLU A 109 -12.17 -11.31 -1.28
CA GLU A 109 -11.27 -12.37 -1.75
C GLU A 109 -10.58 -13.11 -0.60
N LEU A 110 -10.03 -12.35 0.37
CA LEU A 110 -9.38 -12.92 1.55
C LEU A 110 -10.37 -13.73 2.41
N LEU A 111 -11.58 -13.21 2.61
CA LEU A 111 -12.64 -13.91 3.33
C LEU A 111 -13.08 -15.18 2.58
N GLY A 112 -13.19 -15.13 1.25
CA GLY A 112 -13.47 -16.29 0.40
C GLY A 112 -12.41 -17.39 0.50
N GLN A 113 -11.17 -17.02 0.82
CA GLN A 113 -10.06 -17.96 1.11
C GLN A 113 -10.03 -18.44 2.57
N GLY A 114 -10.99 -18.03 3.41
CA GLY A 114 -11.06 -18.36 4.83
C GLY A 114 -10.08 -17.58 5.71
N LYS A 115 -9.52 -16.46 5.23
CA LYS A 115 -8.60 -15.62 6.01
C LYS A 115 -9.43 -14.66 6.88
N VAL A 116 -9.41 -14.89 8.19
CA VAL A 116 -10.20 -14.10 9.18
C VAL A 116 -9.35 -13.17 10.06
N ASN A 117 -8.01 -13.22 9.91
CA ASN A 117 -7.08 -12.41 10.68
C ASN A 117 -6.08 -11.71 9.74
N VAL A 118 -5.67 -10.49 10.09
CA VAL A 118 -4.63 -9.71 9.39
C VAL A 118 -3.52 -9.44 10.40
N CYS A 119 -2.29 -9.86 10.09
CA CYS A 119 -1.16 -9.78 11.03
C CYS A 119 -0.02 -8.88 10.54
N GLN A 120 0.13 -8.68 9.23
CA GLN A 120 1.25 -7.94 8.68
C GLN A 120 0.81 -6.99 7.57
N TYR A 121 1.15 -5.71 7.77
CA TYR A 121 0.87 -4.62 6.86
C TYR A 121 2.14 -3.80 6.67
N LEU A 122 2.51 -3.56 5.42
CA LEU A 122 3.51 -2.55 5.08
C LEU A 122 2.83 -1.37 4.39
N GLU A 123 2.99 -0.19 4.99
CA GLU A 123 2.59 1.05 4.36
C GLU A 123 3.68 1.48 3.36
N VAL A 124 3.27 1.68 2.12
CA VAL A 124 4.13 2.21 1.07
C VAL A 124 3.95 3.74 1.05
N LEU A 125 4.65 4.42 1.97
CA LEU A 125 4.67 5.89 2.08
C LEU A 125 5.71 6.56 1.18
#